data_AF-A0A525WJV1-F1
#
_entry.id   AF-A0A525WJV1-F1
#
_cell.length_a   1.000
_cell.length_b   1.000
_cell.length_c   1.000
_cell.angle_alpha   90.00
_cell.angle_beta   90.00
_cell.angle_gamma   90.00
#
_symmetry.space_group_name_H-M   'P 1'
#
loop_
_entity.id
_entity.type
_entity.pdbx_description
1 polymer ?
#
loop_
_entity_poly.entity_id
_entity_poly.type
_entity_poly.pdbx_seq_one_letter_code
_entity_poly.pdbx_strand_id
1 'polypeptide(L)'
;MKLRMAKFGVWFMLLLLAPANLTLAADVQLHIPPLFQERPSWCWAAVGEMVLKYYDVPALHRTDYQCGIVQSRNLCKGTPDCVDCEFSAVDEVAVVTMLHKYSVMATQGGKAGDIALTAQLKDGTLTEEEVKKEIDEGRPIIVGLSPRGFKVDGIRQHMALIVGYDASSDDLMLTVNDPFPFEDMVFLWIGSPYVNARAVEDGEGRYEVGYNAFRSKLKWTQTLYRMTCTGAGCPPDNQQVADGAAGSEDRDVIHAVLAASSGDFAHLRTGHKAVDIATGTTWQSTVMFSGAKQCLVRDKDGHGGARWSCTYRFADRSEADQAVVDIVNRLRNSLPEGWIGTDLDVDSETEVYTRTDKFAASKPGTRLAVTLHFIDIKKDGRVTIHLSVDNK
;
A
#
# COMPACT_ATOMS: atom_id res chain seq x y z
N MET A 1 13.23 19.56 89.33
CA MET A 1 13.40 20.23 88.03
C MET A 1 14.34 19.35 87.19
N LYS A 2 13.90 18.44 86.31
CA LYS A 2 13.37 18.64 84.93
C LYS A 2 14.15 19.76 84.20
N LEU A 3 14.83 19.57 83.07
CA LEU A 3 14.55 18.76 81.88
C LEU A 3 15.84 18.21 81.21
N ARG A 4 15.76 16.97 80.70
CA ARG A 4 16.53 16.48 79.54
C ARG A 4 15.75 16.87 78.27
N MET A 5 16.41 17.39 77.23
CA MET A 5 15.83 17.41 75.88
C MET A 5 16.83 16.86 74.85
N ALA A 6 16.32 15.86 74.14
CA ALA A 6 16.96 15.10 73.08
C ALA A 6 16.99 15.91 71.78
N LYS A 7 18.10 15.83 71.04
CA LYS A 7 18.16 16.25 69.64
C LYS A 7 17.67 15.09 68.78
N PHE A 8 16.39 15.12 68.43
CA PHE A 8 15.80 14.23 67.42
C PHE A 8 15.99 14.86 66.04
N GLY A 9 16.33 14.00 65.08
CA GLY A 9 16.76 14.38 63.74
C GLY A 9 15.66 14.95 62.85
N VAL A 10 16.11 15.66 61.82
CA VAL A 10 15.34 15.95 60.62
C VAL A 10 16.24 15.53 59.46
N TRP A 11 16.18 14.25 59.11
CA TRP A 11 16.77 13.72 57.89
C TRP A 11 15.79 14.05 56.77
N PHE A 12 16.18 15.00 55.92
CA PHE A 12 15.39 15.55 54.82
C PHE A 12 15.22 14.46 53.76
N MET A 13 14.10 13.75 53.79
CA MET A 13 13.74 12.73 52.79
C MET A 13 13.26 13.44 51.53
N LEU A 14 14.21 13.82 50.67
CA LEU A 14 13.94 14.33 49.32
C LEU A 14 13.49 13.15 48.45
N LEU A 15 12.21 12.79 48.53
CA LEU A 15 11.59 11.82 47.62
C LEU A 15 11.62 12.41 46.20
N LEU A 16 12.56 11.91 45.40
CA LEU A 16 12.66 12.12 43.96
C LEU A 16 11.36 11.63 43.30
N LEU A 17 10.44 12.56 43.08
CA LEU A 17 9.37 12.40 42.09
C LEU A 17 10.03 12.48 40.71
N ALA A 18 10.70 11.40 40.30
CA ALA A 18 11.04 11.22 38.90
C ALA A 18 9.72 11.11 38.13
N PRO A 19 9.48 11.94 37.09
CA PRO A 19 8.33 11.74 36.24
C PRO A 19 8.42 10.33 35.67
N ALA A 20 7.46 9.48 36.04
CA ALA A 20 7.20 8.26 35.31
C ALA A 20 6.68 8.70 33.95
N ASN A 21 7.59 8.87 32.98
CA ASN A 21 7.21 8.86 31.59
C ASN A 21 6.64 7.48 31.34
N LEU A 22 5.31 7.36 31.44
CA LEU A 22 4.58 6.27 30.82
C LEU A 22 4.83 6.42 29.33
N THR A 23 5.91 5.81 28.86
CA THR A 23 6.09 5.48 27.45
C THR A 23 4.96 4.52 27.15
N LEU A 24 3.83 5.06 26.67
CA LEU A 24 2.81 4.27 26.00
C LEU A 24 3.56 3.41 24.98
N ALA A 25 3.30 2.11 25.00
CA ALA A 25 3.81 1.23 23.98
C ALA A 25 3.34 1.78 22.62
N ALA A 26 4.32 2.21 21.82
CA ALA A 26 4.06 2.82 20.54
C ALA A 26 3.87 1.72 19.49
N ASP A 27 2.74 1.79 18.80
CA ASP A 27 2.56 1.20 17.48
C ASP A 27 2.87 2.30 16.47
N VAL A 28 3.81 2.03 15.56
CA VAL A 28 4.23 2.98 14.53
C VAL A 28 4.27 2.26 13.19
N GLN A 29 3.52 2.78 12.23
CA GLN A 29 3.44 2.23 10.88
C GLN A 29 3.56 3.33 9.82
N LEU A 30 4.44 3.09 8.84
CA LEU A 30 4.58 3.90 7.63
C LEU A 30 3.45 3.58 6.65
N HIS A 31 2.94 4.60 5.98
CA HIS A 31 1.87 4.44 5.00
C HIS A 31 2.40 3.89 3.65
N ILE A 32 2.75 2.61 3.64
CA ILE A 32 3.24 1.90 2.45
C ILE A 32 2.30 0.71 2.17
N PRO A 33 1.47 0.76 1.12
CA PRO A 33 0.59 -0.35 0.76
C PRO A 33 1.42 -1.57 0.33
N PRO A 34 0.99 -2.79 0.66
CA PRO A 34 1.65 -3.99 0.15
C PRO A 34 1.43 -4.11 -1.36
N LEU A 35 2.37 -4.76 -2.04
CA LEU A 35 2.35 -4.87 -3.49
C LEU A 35 2.98 -6.19 -3.93
N PHE A 36 2.27 -6.96 -4.77
CA PHE A 36 2.75 -8.24 -5.26
C PHE A 36 3.76 -8.08 -6.40
N GLN A 37 4.72 -9.00 -6.46
CA GLN A 37 5.62 -9.11 -7.61
C GLN A 37 4.85 -9.53 -8.87
N GLU A 38 5.06 -8.84 -9.99
CA GLU A 38 4.36 -9.11 -11.24
C GLU A 38 4.91 -10.32 -12.00
N ARG A 39 6.13 -10.73 -11.65
CA ARG A 39 6.83 -11.87 -12.25
C ARG A 39 7.57 -12.68 -11.18
N PRO A 40 7.85 -13.97 -11.44
CA PRO A 40 8.75 -14.74 -10.59
C PRO A 40 10.11 -14.05 -10.42
N SER A 41 10.69 -14.15 -9.22
CA SER A 41 11.99 -13.55 -8.86
C SER A 41 12.05 -12.02 -8.89
N TRP A 42 10.92 -11.31 -8.98
CA TRP A 42 10.85 -9.84 -8.98
C TRP A 42 10.51 -9.24 -7.61
N CYS A 43 10.66 -9.99 -6.52
CA CYS A 43 10.46 -9.47 -5.18
C CYS A 43 11.28 -8.19 -4.91
N TRP A 44 12.51 -8.09 -5.43
CA TRP A 44 13.34 -6.89 -5.35
C TRP A 44 12.78 -5.70 -6.13
N ALA A 45 12.09 -5.92 -7.25
CA ALA A 45 11.49 -4.87 -8.06
C ALA A 45 10.18 -4.37 -7.42
N ALA A 46 9.35 -5.29 -6.90
CA ALA A 46 8.14 -4.95 -6.15
C ALA A 46 8.45 -4.18 -4.86
N VAL A 47 9.44 -4.64 -4.08
CA VAL A 47 9.93 -3.90 -2.91
C VAL A 47 10.53 -2.55 -3.30
N GLY A 48 11.25 -2.50 -4.43
CA GLY A 48 11.73 -1.25 -5.01
C GLY A 48 10.59 -0.28 -5.33
N GLU A 49 9.52 -0.75 -5.98
CA GLU A 49 8.33 0.04 -6.29
C GLU A 49 7.69 0.60 -5.02
N MET A 50 7.48 -0.23 -3.99
CA MET A 50 6.91 0.23 -2.71
C MET A 50 7.73 1.38 -2.11
N VAL A 51 9.06 1.27 -2.09
CA VAL A 51 9.96 2.30 -1.56
C VAL A 51 9.98 3.54 -2.46
N LEU A 52 10.05 3.37 -3.78
CA LEU A 52 10.11 4.48 -4.73
C LEU A 52 8.82 5.31 -4.71
N LYS A 53 7.66 4.65 -4.63
CA LYS A 53 6.36 5.33 -4.45
C LYS A 53 6.27 6.06 -3.12
N TYR A 54 6.78 5.47 -2.03
CA TYR A 54 6.79 6.11 -0.72
C TYR A 54 7.57 7.44 -0.72
N TYR A 55 8.65 7.52 -1.49
CA TYR A 55 9.44 8.75 -1.65
C TYR A 55 9.06 9.60 -2.87
N ASP A 56 7.83 9.45 -3.40
CA ASP A 56 7.29 10.22 -4.53
C ASP A 56 8.15 10.16 -5.81
N VAL A 57 8.99 9.13 -5.96
CA VAL A 57 9.71 8.89 -7.20
C VAL A 57 8.68 8.46 -8.25
N PRO A 58 8.69 9.03 -9.47
CA PRO A 58 7.76 8.62 -10.51
C PRO A 58 8.21 7.33 -11.20
N ALA A 59 7.28 6.64 -11.86
CA ALA A 59 7.63 5.53 -12.73
C ALA A 59 8.38 6.01 -13.99
N LEU A 60 9.53 5.38 -14.31
CA LEU A 60 10.22 5.60 -15.58
C LEU A 60 9.38 5.13 -16.78
N HIS A 61 8.70 4.00 -16.62
CA HIS A 61 7.84 3.43 -17.64
C HIS A 61 6.38 3.79 -17.32
N ARG A 62 5.69 4.43 -18.28
CA ARG A 62 4.40 5.09 -18.05
C ARG A 62 3.27 4.18 -17.55
N THR A 63 3.40 2.88 -17.73
CA THR A 63 2.31 1.92 -17.49
C THR A 63 2.68 0.78 -16.55
N ASP A 64 3.93 0.71 -16.07
CA ASP A 64 4.39 -0.43 -15.26
C ASP A 64 5.66 -0.06 -14.49
N TYR A 65 5.54 -0.03 -13.17
CA TYR A 65 6.62 0.40 -12.29
C TYR A 65 7.74 -0.64 -12.20
N GLN A 66 7.40 -1.93 -12.00
CA GLN A 66 8.37 -3.01 -11.85
C GLN A 66 9.12 -3.25 -13.16
N CYS A 67 8.41 -3.25 -14.29
CA CYS A 67 9.02 -3.29 -15.62
C CYS A 67 9.99 -2.13 -15.83
N GLY A 68 9.60 -0.89 -15.47
CA GLY A 68 10.50 0.25 -15.53
C GLY A 68 11.77 0.05 -14.69
N ILE A 69 11.63 -0.52 -13.48
CA ILE A 69 12.77 -0.83 -12.60
C ILE A 69 13.70 -1.83 -13.29
N VAL A 70 13.16 -2.90 -13.85
CA VAL A 70 13.93 -3.97 -14.52
C VAL A 70 14.60 -3.44 -15.80
N GLN A 71 13.91 -2.62 -16.59
CA GLN A 71 14.46 -1.97 -17.79
C GLN A 71 15.59 -1.00 -17.47
N SER A 72 15.49 -0.22 -16.38
CA SER A 72 16.54 0.72 -15.95
C SER A 72 17.89 0.02 -15.70
N ARG A 73 17.85 -1.30 -15.49
CA ARG A 73 19.02 -2.15 -15.26
C ARG A 73 19.47 -2.93 -16.49
N ASN A 74 18.90 -2.66 -17.65
CA ASN A 74 19.20 -3.33 -18.91
C ASN A 74 19.03 -4.86 -18.84
N LEU A 75 18.07 -5.32 -18.02
CA LEU A 75 17.75 -6.76 -17.88
C LEU A 75 16.73 -7.24 -18.92
N CYS A 76 16.15 -6.33 -19.68
CA CYS A 76 15.21 -6.61 -20.76
C CYS A 76 15.92 -6.36 -22.10
N LYS A 77 16.18 -7.42 -22.87
CA LYS A 77 16.91 -7.33 -24.14
C LYS A 77 16.01 -6.73 -25.23
N GLY A 78 15.93 -5.40 -25.29
CA GLY A 78 15.31 -4.68 -26.40
C GLY A 78 13.78 -4.80 -26.51
N THR A 79 13.12 -5.41 -25.54
CA THR A 79 11.66 -5.55 -25.50
C THR A 79 11.04 -4.49 -24.58
N PRO A 80 10.07 -3.70 -25.08
CA PRO A 80 9.44 -2.65 -24.29
C PRO A 80 8.42 -3.16 -23.26
N ASP A 81 7.95 -4.41 -23.37
CA ASP A 81 6.82 -4.96 -22.60
C ASP A 81 7.24 -5.86 -21.42
N CYS A 82 8.55 -5.95 -21.16
CA CYS A 82 9.15 -6.76 -20.11
C CYS A 82 8.76 -8.24 -20.08
N VAL A 83 8.17 -8.76 -21.16
CA VAL A 83 7.77 -10.17 -21.25
C VAL A 83 9.00 -11.07 -21.28
N ASP A 84 10.06 -10.62 -21.95
CA ASP A 84 11.30 -11.37 -22.16
C ASP A 84 12.47 -10.89 -21.28
N CYS A 85 12.20 -10.26 -20.12
CA CYS A 85 13.28 -9.86 -19.21
C CYS A 85 13.90 -11.08 -18.53
N GLU A 86 15.22 -11.04 -18.36
CA GLU A 86 15.96 -12.13 -17.76
C GLU A 86 15.67 -12.24 -16.26
N PHE A 87 15.29 -13.45 -15.81
CA PHE A 87 15.01 -13.77 -14.41
C PHE A 87 16.30 -13.91 -13.59
N SER A 88 17.09 -12.84 -13.50
CA SER A 88 18.24 -12.84 -12.61
C SER A 88 17.80 -12.45 -11.21
N ALA A 89 18.08 -13.32 -10.23
CA ALA A 89 18.13 -12.89 -8.85
C ALA A 89 19.18 -11.77 -8.75
N VAL A 90 18.85 -10.74 -8.00
CA VAL A 90 19.64 -9.53 -7.90
C VAL A 90 20.32 -9.49 -6.54
N ASP A 91 21.61 -9.14 -6.50
CA ASP A 91 22.31 -8.87 -5.24
C ASP A 91 21.96 -7.47 -4.69
N GLU A 92 22.37 -7.18 -3.46
CA GLU A 92 21.89 -5.99 -2.74
C GLU A 92 22.61 -4.75 -3.16
N VAL A 93 23.87 -4.90 -3.58
CA VAL A 93 24.60 -3.81 -4.19
C VAL A 93 23.82 -3.32 -5.40
N ALA A 94 23.23 -4.24 -6.15
CA ALA A 94 22.35 -3.93 -7.23
C ALA A 94 20.99 -3.35 -6.81
N VAL A 95 20.41 -3.71 -5.66
CA VAL A 95 19.20 -3.03 -5.14
C VAL A 95 19.50 -1.62 -4.63
N VAL A 96 20.60 -1.40 -3.92
CA VAL A 96 21.09 -0.07 -3.52
C VAL A 96 21.36 0.78 -4.78
N THR A 97 22.02 0.19 -5.77
CA THR A 97 22.28 0.84 -7.06
C THR A 97 20.98 1.15 -7.79
N MET A 98 19.98 0.27 -7.70
CA MET A 98 18.66 0.49 -8.28
C MET A 98 17.99 1.70 -7.64
N LEU A 99 17.88 1.78 -6.31
CA LEU A 99 17.26 2.92 -5.63
C LEU A 99 17.93 4.24 -6.02
N HIS A 100 19.26 4.27 -6.04
CA HIS A 100 20.03 5.45 -6.41
C HIS A 100 19.89 5.83 -7.89
N LYS A 101 20.11 4.91 -8.82
CA LYS A 101 20.09 5.22 -10.26
C LYS A 101 18.67 5.47 -10.76
N TYR A 102 17.70 4.69 -10.30
CA TYR A 102 16.33 4.81 -10.74
C TYR A 102 15.75 6.17 -10.36
N SER A 103 15.92 6.62 -9.11
CA SER A 103 15.41 7.92 -8.66
C SER A 103 15.93 9.08 -9.50
N VAL A 104 17.23 9.08 -9.80
CA VAL A 104 17.85 10.09 -10.67
C VAL A 104 17.31 10.02 -12.10
N MET A 105 17.23 8.82 -12.69
CA MET A 105 16.72 8.65 -14.05
C MET A 105 15.24 9.05 -14.17
N ALA A 106 14.42 8.66 -13.19
CA ALA A 106 12.98 8.89 -13.18
C ALA A 106 12.62 10.38 -13.06
N THR A 107 13.47 11.17 -12.42
CA THR A 107 13.24 12.59 -12.20
C THR A 107 13.89 13.50 -13.23
N GLN A 108 14.86 12.99 -14.00
CA GLN A 108 15.59 13.79 -14.98
C GLN A 108 14.65 14.40 -16.04
N GLY A 109 14.53 15.74 -16.02
CA GLY A 109 13.66 16.49 -16.94
C GLY A 109 12.16 16.42 -16.62
N GLY A 110 11.79 15.82 -15.49
CA GLY A 110 10.42 15.73 -15.00
C GLY A 110 9.99 16.93 -14.12
N LYS A 111 8.68 17.06 -13.90
CA LYS A 111 8.10 18.08 -13.00
C LYS A 111 8.26 17.73 -11.51
N ALA A 112 8.60 16.48 -11.19
CA ALA A 112 8.73 16.00 -9.81
C ALA A 112 9.86 16.69 -9.03
N GLY A 113 10.74 17.44 -9.71
CA GLY A 113 11.96 17.96 -9.12
C GLY A 113 13.02 16.86 -8.99
N ASP A 114 14.26 17.26 -8.73
CA ASP A 114 15.34 16.30 -8.52
C ASP A 114 15.03 15.49 -7.26
N ILE A 115 14.99 14.16 -7.37
CA ILE A 115 14.90 13.22 -6.24
C ILE A 115 16.07 12.27 -6.34
N ALA A 116 16.84 12.15 -5.27
CA ALA A 116 17.91 11.17 -5.14
C ALA A 116 17.73 10.38 -3.85
N LEU A 117 17.59 9.06 -4.01
CA LEU A 117 17.52 8.12 -2.90
C LEU A 117 18.88 7.47 -2.64
N THR A 118 19.22 7.30 -1.38
CA THR A 118 20.36 6.49 -0.96
C THR A 118 19.95 5.55 0.17
N ALA A 119 20.70 4.46 0.37
CA ALA A 119 20.50 3.52 1.47
C ALA A 119 21.85 2.94 1.90
N GLN A 120 21.93 2.46 3.14
CA GLN A 120 23.08 1.72 3.67
C GLN A 120 22.78 0.22 3.64
N LEU A 121 23.78 -0.57 3.24
CA LEU A 121 23.72 -2.03 3.27
C LEU A 121 24.41 -2.54 4.55
N LYS A 122 23.74 -3.45 5.26
CA LYS A 122 24.27 -4.17 6.42
C LYS A 122 24.01 -5.67 6.27
N ASP A 123 25.05 -6.46 6.47
CA ASP A 123 24.90 -7.91 6.61
C ASP A 123 24.26 -8.24 7.97
N GLY A 124 23.32 -9.19 7.96
CA GLY A 124 22.53 -9.57 9.13
C GLY A 124 21.33 -8.65 9.39
N THR A 125 20.91 -8.63 10.64
CA THR A 125 19.70 -7.92 11.08
C THR A 125 20.01 -6.61 11.79
N LEU A 126 19.02 -5.73 11.84
CA LEU A 126 18.98 -4.65 12.83
C LEU A 126 18.64 -5.21 14.21
N THR A 127 18.97 -4.48 15.28
CA THR A 127 18.39 -4.70 16.62
C THR A 127 16.96 -4.15 16.69
N GLU A 128 16.20 -4.48 17.73
CA GLU A 128 14.86 -3.94 17.94
C GLU A 128 14.87 -2.40 18.02
N GLU A 129 15.85 -1.81 18.70
CA GLU A 129 16.00 -0.36 18.82
C GLU A 129 16.40 0.28 17.50
N GLU A 130 17.24 -0.38 16.70
CA GLU A 130 17.57 0.07 15.35
C GLU A 130 16.35 0.02 14.43
N VAL A 131 15.50 -1.02 14.52
CA VAL A 131 14.22 -1.08 13.76
C VAL A 131 13.30 0.07 14.16
N LYS A 132 13.05 0.24 15.47
CA LYS A 132 12.19 1.33 15.98
C LYS A 132 12.67 2.67 15.49
N LYS A 133 13.97 2.94 15.62
CA LYS A 133 14.58 4.19 15.16
C LYS A 133 14.37 4.45 13.67
N GLU A 134 14.53 3.45 12.82
CA GLU A 134 14.31 3.64 11.37
C GLU A 134 12.84 3.99 11.07
N ILE A 135 11.90 3.26 11.67
CA ILE A 135 10.46 3.48 11.47
C ILE A 135 10.00 4.82 12.08
N ASP A 136 10.45 5.15 13.28
CA ASP A 136 10.15 6.43 13.96
C ASP A 136 10.66 7.64 13.16
N GLU A 137 11.78 7.48 12.46
CA GLU A 137 12.34 8.51 11.57
C GLU A 137 11.77 8.42 10.14
N GLY A 138 10.65 7.72 9.95
CA GLY A 138 9.91 7.69 8.68
C GLY A 138 10.57 6.86 7.58
N ARG A 139 11.45 5.90 7.92
CA ARG A 139 12.24 5.14 6.93
C ARG A 139 11.89 3.66 6.91
N PRO A 140 11.43 3.12 5.76
CA PRO A 140 11.19 1.69 5.66
C PRO A 140 12.52 0.92 5.56
N ILE A 141 12.48 -0.36 5.90
CA ILE A 141 13.67 -1.23 5.91
C ILE A 141 13.46 -2.37 4.90
N ILE A 142 14.32 -2.46 3.88
CA ILE A 142 14.31 -3.62 2.97
C ILE A 142 15.11 -4.73 3.63
N VAL A 143 14.55 -5.93 3.62
CA VAL A 143 15.16 -7.10 4.26
C VAL A 143 15.33 -8.25 3.28
N GLY A 144 16.51 -8.85 3.31
CA GLY A 144 16.83 -10.08 2.60
C GLY A 144 16.50 -11.31 3.44
N LEU A 145 15.69 -12.22 2.89
CA LEU A 145 15.20 -13.41 3.56
C LEU A 145 15.73 -14.69 2.87
N SER A 146 15.97 -15.72 3.69
CA SER A 146 16.36 -17.07 3.25
C SER A 146 15.55 -18.14 4.00
N PRO A 147 14.21 -18.13 3.91
CA PRO A 147 13.37 -19.06 4.65
C PRO A 147 13.69 -20.51 4.28
N ARG A 148 13.40 -21.44 5.20
CA ARG A 148 13.58 -22.88 4.94
C ARG A 148 12.66 -23.34 3.81
N GLY A 149 13.14 -24.25 2.96
CA GLY A 149 12.38 -24.82 1.83
C GLY A 149 12.85 -24.34 0.46
N PHE A 150 13.69 -23.31 0.40
CA PHE A 150 14.34 -22.89 -0.83
C PHE A 150 15.66 -23.65 -1.07
N LYS A 151 16.00 -23.87 -2.34
CA LYS A 151 16.97 -24.89 -2.80
C LYS A 151 18.41 -24.74 -2.28
N VAL A 152 18.81 -23.58 -1.75
CA VAL A 152 20.18 -23.35 -1.30
C VAL A 152 20.20 -22.58 0.03
N ASP A 153 20.67 -23.22 1.09
CA ASP A 153 20.88 -22.55 2.38
C ASP A 153 22.00 -21.50 2.27
N GLY A 154 21.78 -20.32 2.87
CA GLY A 154 22.76 -19.23 2.93
C GLY A 154 22.82 -18.31 1.70
N ILE A 155 22.07 -18.61 0.64
CA ILE A 155 21.84 -17.67 -0.46
C ILE A 155 20.47 -17.03 -0.24
N ARG A 156 20.41 -15.71 -0.39
CA ARG A 156 19.15 -14.99 -0.34
C ARG A 156 18.31 -15.32 -1.54
N GLN A 157 17.05 -15.60 -1.25
CA GLN A 157 16.09 -15.97 -2.27
C GLN A 157 14.94 -14.99 -2.36
N HIS A 158 14.79 -14.11 -1.37
CA HIS A 158 13.61 -13.30 -1.26
C HIS A 158 13.86 -11.95 -0.59
N MET A 159 13.04 -10.96 -0.92
CA MET A 159 13.06 -9.63 -0.31
C MET A 159 11.65 -9.25 0.14
N ALA A 160 11.59 -8.61 1.31
CA ALA A 160 10.38 -8.03 1.87
C ALA A 160 10.68 -6.62 2.41
N LEU A 161 9.66 -5.92 2.87
CA LEU A 161 9.76 -4.55 3.38
C LEU A 161 9.15 -4.47 4.78
N ILE A 162 9.95 -4.12 5.79
CA ILE A 162 9.43 -3.76 7.12
C ILE A 162 8.93 -2.32 7.04
N VAL A 163 7.66 -2.12 7.40
CA VAL A 163 6.96 -0.84 7.29
C VAL A 163 6.40 -0.36 8.63
N GLY A 164 6.52 -1.15 9.70
CA GLY A 164 6.04 -0.75 11.01
C GLY A 164 6.45 -1.69 12.13
N TYR A 165 6.16 -1.30 13.35
CA TYR A 165 6.33 -2.15 14.53
C TYR A 165 5.24 -1.87 15.57
N ASP A 166 4.93 -2.87 16.39
CA ASP A 166 4.14 -2.73 17.62
C ASP A 166 4.96 -3.22 18.82
N ALA A 167 5.18 -2.32 19.78
CA ALA A 167 5.93 -2.57 21.01
C ALA A 167 5.02 -2.87 22.23
N SER A 168 3.73 -3.15 22.01
CA SER A 168 2.74 -3.45 23.06
C SER A 168 2.90 -4.82 23.70
N SER A 169 3.56 -5.75 23.01
CA SER A 169 3.87 -7.10 23.49
C SER A 169 5.31 -7.24 24.00
N ASP A 170 5.58 -8.33 24.70
CA ASP A 170 6.92 -8.68 25.20
C ASP A 170 7.96 -8.93 24.08
N ASP A 171 7.50 -9.37 22.89
CA ASP A 171 8.31 -9.45 21.67
C ASP A 171 7.89 -8.29 20.75
N LEU A 172 8.85 -7.60 20.14
CA LEU A 172 8.54 -6.55 19.16
C LEU A 172 7.82 -7.17 17.96
N MET A 173 6.59 -6.77 17.69
CA MET A 173 5.88 -7.21 16.50
C MET A 173 6.30 -6.33 15.32
N LEU A 174 6.59 -6.94 14.18
CA LEU A 174 6.94 -6.23 12.94
C LEU A 174 5.78 -6.29 11.96
N THR A 175 5.47 -5.17 11.32
CA THR A 175 4.59 -5.14 10.14
C THR A 175 5.44 -5.23 8.88
N VAL A 176 5.18 -6.25 8.06
CA VAL A 176 5.99 -6.60 6.89
C VAL A 176 5.12 -6.72 5.65
N ASN A 177 5.45 -5.98 4.60
CA ASN A 177 4.90 -6.20 3.27
C ASN A 177 5.81 -7.17 2.51
N ASP A 178 5.28 -8.32 2.11
CA ASP A 178 5.97 -9.34 1.33
C ASP A 178 5.34 -9.45 -0.07
N PRO A 179 6.12 -9.24 -1.15
CA PRO A 179 5.57 -9.22 -2.50
C PRO A 179 5.27 -10.61 -3.07
N PHE A 180 5.62 -11.71 -2.40
CA PHE A 180 5.38 -13.04 -2.95
C PHE A 180 3.92 -13.48 -2.73
N PRO A 181 3.20 -13.89 -3.78
CA PRO A 181 1.79 -14.24 -3.66
C PRO A 181 1.60 -15.67 -3.14
N PHE A 182 1.92 -15.92 -1.86
CA PHE A 182 1.80 -17.26 -1.24
C PHE A 182 0.38 -17.84 -1.32
N GLU A 183 -0.63 -16.98 -1.39
CA GLU A 183 -2.05 -17.33 -1.46
C GLU A 183 -2.56 -17.64 -2.87
N ASP A 184 -1.71 -17.48 -3.90
CA ASP A 184 -2.05 -17.92 -5.25
C ASP A 184 -2.01 -19.46 -5.33
N MET A 185 -3.04 -20.03 -5.96
CA MET A 185 -3.18 -21.48 -6.15
C MET A 185 -1.94 -22.11 -6.79
N VAL A 186 -1.21 -21.37 -7.62
CA VAL A 186 0.02 -21.84 -8.27
C VAL A 186 1.16 -22.07 -7.27
N PHE A 187 1.13 -21.41 -6.10
CA PHE A 187 2.20 -21.47 -5.09
C PHE A 187 1.80 -22.13 -3.77
N LEU A 188 0.53 -22.55 -3.60
CA LEU A 188 0.05 -23.24 -2.39
C LEU A 188 0.89 -24.46 -1.99
N TRP A 189 1.51 -25.15 -2.95
CA TRP A 189 2.36 -26.32 -2.69
C TRP A 189 3.68 -25.99 -1.98
N ILE A 190 4.15 -24.74 -2.03
CA ILE A 190 5.34 -24.27 -1.31
C ILE A 190 4.99 -23.96 0.15
N GLY A 191 3.76 -23.48 0.38
CA GLY A 191 3.30 -22.96 1.67
C GLY A 191 3.94 -21.62 2.02
N SER A 192 3.27 -20.84 2.87
CA SER A 192 3.81 -19.57 3.35
C SER A 192 4.83 -19.80 4.48
N PRO A 193 6.07 -19.27 4.39
CA PRO A 193 7.04 -19.37 5.47
C PRO A 193 6.61 -18.55 6.70
N TYR A 194 5.70 -17.58 6.52
CA TYR A 194 5.12 -16.76 7.58
C TYR A 194 4.25 -17.58 8.54
N VAL A 195 3.54 -18.61 8.04
CA VAL A 195 2.78 -19.54 8.89
C VAL A 195 3.70 -20.25 9.89
N ASN A 196 4.88 -20.68 9.43
CA ASN A 196 5.89 -21.31 10.31
C ASN A 196 6.52 -20.32 11.29
N ALA A 197 6.53 -19.03 10.95
CA ALA A 197 6.93 -17.94 11.83
C ALA A 197 5.82 -17.50 12.79
N ARG A 198 4.63 -18.13 12.74
CA ARG A 198 3.42 -17.74 13.49
C ARG A 198 3.00 -16.29 13.23
N ALA A 199 3.28 -15.81 12.03
CA ALA A 199 2.81 -14.50 11.62
C ALA A 199 1.29 -14.53 11.43
N VAL A 200 0.66 -13.38 11.65
CA VAL A 200 -0.75 -13.13 11.33
C VAL A 200 -0.78 -12.37 10.01
N GLU A 201 -1.56 -12.82 9.04
CA GLU A 201 -1.74 -12.09 7.78
C GLU A 201 -2.85 -11.05 7.94
N ASP A 202 -2.56 -9.80 7.57
CA ASP A 202 -3.48 -8.65 7.56
C ASP A 202 -4.06 -8.37 6.14
N GLY A 203 -3.96 -9.37 5.27
CA GLY A 203 -4.39 -9.32 3.87
C GLY A 203 -3.35 -8.77 2.91
N GLU A 204 -3.55 -9.06 1.61
CA GLU A 204 -2.81 -8.48 0.47
C GLU A 204 -1.27 -8.61 0.55
N GLY A 205 -0.73 -9.65 1.21
CA GLY A 205 0.72 -9.83 1.35
C GLY A 205 1.34 -9.01 2.49
N ARG A 206 0.53 -8.50 3.42
CA ARG A 206 1.00 -7.91 4.68
C ARG A 206 0.91 -8.90 5.84
N TYR A 207 1.96 -8.93 6.65
CA TYR A 207 2.10 -9.84 7.78
C TYR A 207 2.55 -9.10 9.04
N GLU A 208 1.96 -9.48 10.18
CA GLU A 208 2.47 -9.15 11.51
C GLU A 208 3.24 -10.34 12.07
N VAL A 209 4.48 -10.12 12.49
CA VAL A 209 5.38 -11.20 12.90
C VAL A 209 6.34 -10.74 13.99
N GLY A 210 6.47 -11.55 15.05
CA GLY A 210 7.41 -11.27 16.13
C GLY A 210 8.85 -11.17 15.62
N TYR A 211 9.58 -10.15 16.06
CA TYR A 211 10.93 -9.81 15.60
C TYR A 211 11.89 -11.00 15.70
N ASN A 212 11.83 -11.76 16.80
CA ASN A 212 12.67 -12.95 16.97
C ASN A 212 12.27 -14.09 16.02
N ALA A 213 10.99 -14.25 15.73
CA ALA A 213 10.50 -15.21 14.75
C ALA A 213 10.91 -14.80 13.33
N PHE A 214 10.77 -13.52 12.98
CA PHE A 214 11.20 -12.96 11.70
C PHE A 214 12.69 -13.22 11.45
N ARG A 215 13.54 -12.86 12.42
CA ARG A 215 14.98 -13.09 12.34
C ARG A 215 15.35 -14.57 12.21
N SER A 216 14.80 -15.43 13.07
CA SER A 216 15.25 -16.82 13.18
C SER A 216 14.56 -17.81 12.23
N LYS A 217 13.27 -17.60 11.93
CA LYS A 217 12.45 -18.53 11.13
C LYS A 217 12.44 -18.16 9.66
N LEU A 218 12.30 -16.86 9.34
CA LEU A 218 12.40 -16.38 7.96
C LEU A 218 13.85 -16.14 7.51
N LYS A 219 14.80 -16.26 8.45
CA LYS A 219 16.24 -16.06 8.26
C LYS A 219 16.52 -14.71 7.62
N TRP A 220 16.24 -13.65 8.37
CA TRP A 220 16.66 -12.30 7.99
C TRP A 220 18.19 -12.25 7.97
N THR A 221 18.76 -12.17 6.77
CA THR A 221 20.21 -12.28 6.55
C THR A 221 20.85 -10.98 6.13
N GLN A 222 20.06 -9.98 5.76
CA GLN A 222 20.54 -8.69 5.29
C GLN A 222 19.54 -7.57 5.40
N THR A 223 20.06 -6.35 5.45
CA THR A 223 19.30 -5.13 5.67
C THR A 223 19.76 -4.02 4.73
N LEU A 224 18.82 -3.34 4.07
CA LEU A 224 19.03 -1.99 3.55
C LEU A 224 18.20 -1.02 4.40
N TYR A 225 18.88 -0.05 5.00
CA TYR A 225 18.33 0.88 6.00
C TYR A 225 18.95 2.27 5.83
N ARG A 226 18.60 3.23 6.70
CA ARG A 226 19.02 4.63 6.60
C ARG A 226 18.76 5.21 5.23
N MET A 227 17.57 4.92 4.72
CA MET A 227 17.11 5.48 3.46
C MET A 227 17.00 6.99 3.58
N THR A 228 17.68 7.73 2.72
CA THR A 228 17.56 9.18 2.70
C THR A 228 17.06 9.61 1.34
N CYS A 229 16.16 10.59 1.36
CA CYS A 229 15.68 11.28 0.17
C CYS A 229 16.28 12.68 0.18
N THR A 230 16.88 13.08 -0.95
CA THR A 230 17.38 14.45 -1.13
C THR A 230 16.84 15.05 -2.43
N GLY A 231 16.65 16.38 -2.41
CA GLY A 231 16.16 17.15 -3.55
C GLY A 231 14.75 17.72 -3.34
N ALA A 232 14.29 18.52 -4.29
CA ALA A 232 13.07 19.34 -4.12
C ALA A 232 11.77 18.52 -4.18
N GLY A 233 11.83 17.31 -4.72
CA GLY A 233 10.68 16.40 -4.83
C GLY A 233 10.48 15.47 -3.64
N CYS A 234 11.39 15.48 -2.66
CA CYS A 234 11.28 14.58 -1.51
C CYS A 234 10.13 14.98 -0.59
N PRO A 235 9.36 14.01 -0.06
CA PRO A 235 8.37 14.29 0.96
C PRO A 235 9.07 14.86 2.20
N PRO A 236 8.44 15.82 2.92
CA PRO A 236 9.03 16.37 4.14
C PRO A 236 9.10 15.30 5.23
N ASP A 237 10.23 15.22 5.93
CA ASP A 237 10.60 14.17 6.91
C ASP A 237 9.52 13.84 7.98
N ASN A 238 8.57 14.75 8.22
CA ASN A 238 7.56 14.64 9.27
C ASN A 238 6.13 14.29 8.78
N GLN A 239 5.89 14.07 7.48
CA GLN A 239 4.52 13.85 6.97
C GLN A 239 4.07 12.39 6.86
N GLN A 240 4.96 11.40 7.06
CA GLN A 240 4.68 10.03 6.63
C GLN A 240 4.62 8.98 7.75
N VAL A 241 4.92 9.35 9.00
CA VAL A 241 4.54 8.56 10.17
C VAL A 241 3.06 8.81 10.44
N ALA A 242 2.26 7.75 10.56
CA ALA A 242 0.80 7.82 10.67
C ALA A 242 0.31 8.38 12.03
N ASP A 243 0.83 9.52 12.48
CA ASP A 243 0.42 10.18 13.73
C ASP A 243 -0.77 11.15 13.55
N GLY A 244 -1.50 11.08 12.43
CA GLY A 244 -2.58 12.01 12.12
C GLY A 244 -3.75 11.44 11.33
N ALA A 245 -4.96 11.70 11.83
CA ALA A 245 -6.27 11.33 11.27
C ALA A 245 -6.49 11.64 9.77
N ALA A 246 -5.64 12.46 9.14
CA ALA A 246 -5.77 12.86 7.74
C ALA A 246 -5.52 11.72 6.73
N GLY A 247 -4.80 10.67 7.11
CA GLY A 247 -4.61 9.47 6.29
C GLY A 247 -5.72 8.41 6.44
N SER A 248 -6.47 8.43 7.56
CA SER A 248 -7.60 7.51 7.74
C SER A 248 -8.77 7.94 6.86
N GLU A 249 -9.07 9.24 6.74
CA GLU A 249 -10.27 9.69 6.03
C GLU A 249 -10.31 9.26 4.55
N ASP A 250 -9.19 9.30 3.83
CA ASP A 250 -9.14 8.84 2.43
C ASP A 250 -9.30 7.32 2.32
N ARG A 251 -8.71 6.57 3.27
CA ARG A 251 -8.83 5.11 3.36
C ARG A 251 -10.25 4.71 3.77
N ASP A 252 -10.88 5.44 4.68
CA ASP A 252 -12.23 5.20 5.19
C ASP A 252 -13.28 5.47 4.12
N VAL A 253 -13.06 6.46 3.25
CA VAL A 253 -13.94 6.74 2.12
C VAL A 253 -13.78 5.69 1.03
N ILE A 254 -12.54 5.30 0.71
CA ILE A 254 -12.29 4.21 -0.24
C ILE A 254 -12.84 2.89 0.32
N HIS A 255 -12.64 2.59 1.61
CA HIS A 255 -13.22 1.42 2.27
C HIS A 255 -14.73 1.50 2.36
N ALA A 256 -15.32 2.65 2.61
CA ALA A 256 -16.78 2.83 2.59
C ALA A 256 -17.36 2.56 1.20
N VAL A 257 -16.71 3.08 0.15
CA VAL A 257 -17.11 2.85 -1.25
C VAL A 257 -16.93 1.39 -1.63
N LEU A 258 -15.81 0.77 -1.24
CA LEU A 258 -15.57 -0.66 -1.43
C LEU A 258 -16.60 -1.48 -0.65
N ALA A 259 -16.75 -1.30 0.66
CA ALA A 259 -17.72 -1.97 1.53
C ALA A 259 -19.16 -1.86 1.01
N ALA A 260 -19.55 -0.67 0.56
CA ALA A 260 -20.87 -0.43 -0.04
C ALA A 260 -21.06 -1.16 -1.37
N SER A 261 -20.02 -1.18 -2.19
CA SER A 261 -20.02 -1.99 -3.40
C SER A 261 -20.01 -3.49 -3.06
N SER A 262 -19.62 -3.87 -1.84
CA SER A 262 -19.17 -5.20 -1.53
C SER A 262 -19.99 -5.91 -0.45
N GLY A 263 -21.31 -6.06 -0.63
CA GLY A 263 -22.23 -6.55 0.41
C GLY A 263 -22.11 -8.00 0.93
N ASP A 264 -20.92 -8.59 1.04
CA ASP A 264 -20.54 -9.87 1.71
C ASP A 264 -19.00 -10.21 1.62
N PHE A 265 -18.09 -9.22 1.67
CA PHE A 265 -16.70 -9.43 1.24
C PHE A 265 -15.73 -9.57 2.42
N ALA A 266 -15.40 -10.81 2.78
CA ALA A 266 -14.30 -11.07 3.71
C ALA A 266 -12.91 -10.97 3.05
N HIS A 267 -12.81 -11.01 1.71
CA HIS A 267 -11.53 -11.09 1.00
C HIS A 267 -11.55 -10.30 -0.33
N LEU A 268 -11.12 -9.04 -0.30
CA LEU A 268 -10.74 -8.32 -1.53
C LEU A 268 -9.43 -8.95 -2.05
N ARG A 269 -9.43 -9.45 -3.28
CA ARG A 269 -8.19 -9.87 -3.99
C ARG A 269 -7.92 -8.87 -5.11
N THR A 270 -6.91 -8.03 -4.93
CA THR A 270 -6.35 -7.16 -5.97
C THR A 270 -5.35 -7.96 -6.80
N GLY A 271 -5.70 -8.27 -8.04
CA GLY A 271 -4.78 -8.89 -9.00
C GLY A 271 -4.22 -7.86 -9.97
N HIS A 272 -2.91 -7.88 -10.19
CA HIS A 272 -2.27 -7.15 -11.29
C HIS A 272 -2.51 -7.92 -12.59
N LYS A 273 -3.32 -7.36 -13.49
CA LYS A 273 -3.36 -7.81 -14.88
C LYS A 273 -3.38 -6.58 -15.77
N ALA A 274 -2.28 -6.30 -16.45
CA ALA A 274 -2.24 -5.27 -17.48
C ALA A 274 -3.34 -5.57 -18.51
N VAL A 275 -4.36 -4.70 -18.60
CA VAL A 275 -5.52 -4.93 -19.48
C VAL A 275 -5.32 -4.34 -20.88
N ASP A 276 -4.45 -3.34 -21.08
CA ASP A 276 -4.14 -2.82 -22.42
C ASP A 276 -2.87 -1.92 -22.38
N ILE A 277 -2.01 -2.01 -23.40
CA ILE A 277 -0.80 -1.18 -23.59
C ILE A 277 -1.17 0.29 -23.83
N ALA A 278 -2.39 0.59 -24.28
CA ALA A 278 -2.84 1.94 -24.61
C ALA A 278 -3.45 2.74 -23.44
N THR A 279 -3.88 2.08 -22.34
CA THR A 279 -4.72 2.73 -21.30
C THR A 279 -4.15 2.70 -19.88
N GLY A 280 -2.85 2.48 -19.70
CA GLY A 280 -2.23 2.49 -18.36
C GLY A 280 -2.44 1.23 -17.52
N THR A 281 -1.84 1.21 -16.32
CA THR A 281 -1.93 0.09 -15.37
C THR A 281 -3.35 0.04 -14.81
N THR A 282 -4.14 -0.93 -15.28
CA THR A 282 -5.46 -1.19 -14.71
C THR A 282 -5.35 -2.36 -13.74
N TRP A 283 -5.78 -2.16 -12.50
CA TRP A 283 -5.89 -3.19 -11.49
C TRP A 283 -7.19 -3.95 -11.70
N GLN A 284 -7.11 -5.26 -11.79
CA GLN A 284 -8.31 -6.09 -11.86
C GLN A 284 -8.64 -6.55 -10.45
N SER A 285 -9.59 -5.87 -9.81
CA SER A 285 -10.19 -6.40 -8.60
C SER A 285 -11.08 -7.59 -8.98
N THR A 286 -11.01 -8.69 -8.23
CA THR A 286 -11.88 -9.86 -8.45
C THR A 286 -13.24 -9.65 -7.80
N VAL A 287 -13.79 -8.43 -7.90
CA VAL A 287 -15.09 -8.07 -7.32
C VAL A 287 -16.17 -8.51 -8.31
N MET A 288 -16.92 -9.54 -7.95
CA MET A 288 -18.06 -10.03 -8.75
C MET A 288 -19.37 -9.63 -8.07
N PHE A 289 -20.23 -8.95 -8.80
CA PHE A 289 -21.64 -8.77 -8.43
C PHE A 289 -22.45 -9.82 -9.17
N SER A 290 -23.63 -10.19 -8.65
CA SER A 290 -24.63 -10.85 -9.48
C SER A 290 -24.94 -9.95 -10.68
N GLY A 291 -24.61 -10.42 -11.89
CA GLY A 291 -24.78 -9.65 -13.15
C GLY A 291 -23.56 -8.85 -13.62
N ALA A 292 -22.59 -8.51 -12.75
CA ALA A 292 -21.41 -7.73 -13.17
C ALA A 292 -20.27 -8.61 -13.67
N LYS A 293 -19.69 -8.21 -14.82
CA LYS A 293 -18.60 -8.95 -15.46
C LYS A 293 -17.19 -8.45 -15.09
N GLN A 294 -17.04 -7.27 -14.46
CA GLN A 294 -15.73 -6.69 -14.13
C GLN A 294 -15.82 -5.54 -13.11
N CYS A 295 -14.81 -5.36 -12.25
CA CYS A 295 -14.46 -4.04 -11.68
C CYS A 295 -12.97 -3.78 -11.92
N LEU A 296 -12.68 -2.61 -12.48
CA LEU A 296 -11.35 -2.18 -12.89
C LEU A 296 -10.94 -0.96 -12.07
N VAL A 297 -10.09 -1.17 -11.07
CA VAL A 297 -9.51 -0.07 -10.31
C VAL A 297 -8.39 0.52 -11.15
N ARG A 298 -8.41 1.84 -11.41
CA ARG A 298 -7.32 2.53 -12.11
C ARG A 298 -6.64 3.46 -11.14
N ASP A 299 -5.32 3.37 -11.05
CA ASP A 299 -4.52 4.37 -10.36
C ASP A 299 -4.18 5.47 -11.37
N LYS A 300 -4.84 6.62 -11.22
CA LYS A 300 -4.52 7.93 -11.80
C LYS A 300 -3.82 7.95 -13.18
N ASP A 301 -4.61 7.88 -14.25
CA ASP A 301 -4.17 8.33 -15.58
C ASP A 301 -4.35 9.86 -15.70
N GLY A 302 -3.34 10.65 -15.34
CA GLY A 302 -3.22 12.07 -15.75
C GLY A 302 -4.12 13.12 -15.07
N HIS A 303 -3.94 14.39 -15.49
CA HIS A 303 -4.59 15.59 -14.93
C HIS A 303 -6.12 15.54 -15.12
N GLY A 304 -6.85 15.06 -14.10
CA GLY A 304 -8.32 15.16 -14.01
C GLY A 304 -9.09 13.82 -13.98
N GLY A 305 -8.41 12.68 -13.88
CA GLY A 305 -9.06 11.37 -13.72
C GLY A 305 -9.45 11.04 -12.28
N ALA A 306 -10.45 10.18 -12.13
CA ALA A 306 -10.87 9.64 -10.84
C ALA A 306 -9.74 8.93 -10.09
N ARG A 307 -9.67 9.12 -8.78
CA ARG A 307 -8.75 8.38 -7.88
C ARG A 307 -9.07 6.89 -7.86
N TRP A 308 -10.32 6.54 -8.12
CA TRP A 308 -10.81 5.16 -8.19
C TRP A 308 -12.02 5.11 -9.12
N SER A 309 -12.18 4.00 -9.85
CA SER A 309 -13.42 3.72 -10.58
C SER A 309 -13.77 2.23 -10.55
N CYS A 310 -15.05 1.86 -10.57
CA CYS A 310 -15.51 0.55 -11.02
C CYS A 310 -16.40 0.70 -12.26
N THR A 311 -16.40 -0.32 -13.13
CA THR A 311 -17.20 -0.34 -14.36
C THR A 311 -17.99 -1.63 -14.46
N TYR A 312 -19.31 -1.58 -14.22
CA TYR A 312 -20.18 -2.74 -14.28
C TYR A 312 -20.94 -2.77 -15.60
N ARG A 313 -21.06 -3.94 -16.25
CA ARG A 313 -21.75 -4.11 -17.53
C ARG A 313 -22.95 -5.05 -17.37
N PHE A 314 -24.12 -4.61 -17.81
CA PHE A 314 -25.38 -5.35 -17.71
C PHE A 314 -25.94 -5.72 -19.08
N ALA A 315 -26.81 -6.73 -19.12
CA ALA A 315 -27.44 -7.17 -20.36
C ALA A 315 -28.51 -6.20 -20.85
N ASP A 316 -29.20 -5.53 -19.92
CA ASP A 316 -30.21 -4.52 -20.20
C ASP A 316 -30.29 -3.47 -19.07
N ARG A 317 -31.07 -2.41 -19.32
CA ARG A 317 -31.22 -1.27 -18.40
C ARG A 317 -31.98 -1.60 -17.13
N SER A 318 -32.95 -2.51 -17.17
CA SER A 318 -33.73 -2.87 -15.99
C SER A 318 -32.86 -3.57 -14.95
N GLU A 319 -31.93 -4.43 -15.39
CA GLU A 319 -30.95 -5.08 -14.52
C GLU A 319 -30.00 -4.05 -13.91
N ALA A 320 -29.52 -3.09 -14.71
CA ALA A 320 -28.64 -2.02 -14.24
C ALA A 320 -29.31 -1.07 -13.23
N ASP A 321 -30.57 -0.71 -13.45
CA ASP A 321 -31.35 0.13 -12.54
C ASP A 321 -31.53 -0.53 -11.17
N GLN A 322 -31.85 -1.83 -11.15
CA GLN A 322 -31.97 -2.57 -9.88
C GLN A 322 -30.62 -2.65 -9.15
N ALA A 323 -29.53 -2.93 -9.87
CA ALA A 323 -28.19 -2.98 -9.28
C ALA A 323 -27.77 -1.63 -8.68
N VAL A 324 -28.12 -0.50 -9.31
CA VAL A 324 -27.82 0.83 -8.76
C VAL A 324 -28.59 1.13 -7.50
N VAL A 325 -29.87 0.77 -7.42
CA VAL A 325 -30.64 0.97 -6.17
C VAL A 325 -29.92 0.28 -5.01
N ASP A 326 -29.45 -0.95 -5.23
CA ASP A 326 -28.72 -1.70 -4.21
C ASP A 326 -27.37 -1.05 -3.86
N ILE A 327 -26.58 -0.61 -4.86
CA ILE A 327 -25.30 0.08 -4.65
C ILE A 327 -25.49 1.40 -3.89
N VAL A 328 -26.48 2.22 -4.28
CA VAL A 328 -26.76 3.52 -3.65
C VAL A 328 -27.19 3.34 -2.19
N ASN A 329 -28.08 2.39 -1.93
CA ASN A 329 -28.52 2.10 -0.57
C ASN A 329 -27.36 1.68 0.33
N ARG A 330 -26.46 0.85 -0.19
CA ARG A 330 -25.26 0.45 0.55
C ARG A 330 -24.28 1.61 0.73
N LEU A 331 -24.06 2.44 -0.30
CA LEU A 331 -23.20 3.63 -0.20
C LEU A 331 -23.67 4.53 0.93
N ARG A 332 -24.97 4.85 0.97
CA ARG A 332 -25.57 5.64 2.05
C ARG A 332 -25.29 5.09 3.43
N ASN A 333 -25.45 3.78 3.60
CA ASN A 333 -25.29 3.12 4.89
C ASN A 333 -23.82 3.03 5.32
N SER A 334 -22.89 3.07 4.37
CA SER A 334 -21.45 2.97 4.64
C SER A 334 -20.72 4.31 4.61
N LEU A 335 -21.37 5.40 4.18
CA LEU A 335 -20.73 6.71 4.09
C LEU A 335 -20.18 7.12 5.47
N PRO A 336 -18.92 7.61 5.55
CA PRO A 336 -18.36 8.06 6.81
C PRO A 336 -19.14 9.25 7.39
N GLU A 337 -19.01 9.45 8.70
CA GLU A 337 -19.65 10.58 9.37
C GLU A 337 -19.29 11.92 8.70
N GLY A 338 -20.29 12.77 8.49
CA GLY A 338 -20.14 14.07 7.84
C GLY A 338 -20.20 14.07 6.31
N TRP A 339 -20.28 12.90 5.67
CA TRP A 339 -20.58 12.83 4.23
C TRP A 339 -22.07 13.01 3.96
N ILE A 340 -22.39 13.75 2.89
CA ILE A 340 -23.77 14.01 2.48
C ILE A 340 -23.99 13.36 1.12
N GLY A 341 -24.78 12.30 1.08
CA GLY A 341 -25.22 11.63 -0.15
C GLY A 341 -26.48 12.28 -0.73
N THR A 342 -26.51 12.43 -2.05
CA THR A 342 -27.62 13.01 -2.83
C THR A 342 -27.98 12.04 -3.94
N ASP A 343 -29.24 11.63 -4.00
CA ASP A 343 -29.76 10.90 -5.16
C ASP A 343 -29.87 11.86 -6.34
N LEU A 344 -29.44 11.38 -7.49
CA LEU A 344 -29.55 12.06 -8.75
C LEU A 344 -30.38 11.19 -9.69
N ASP A 345 -31.04 11.83 -10.63
CA ASP A 345 -31.63 11.15 -11.78
C ASP A 345 -31.62 12.14 -12.94
N VAL A 346 -30.42 12.62 -13.25
CA VAL A 346 -30.21 13.69 -14.22
C VAL A 346 -29.61 13.07 -15.48
N ASP A 347 -30.40 13.08 -16.54
CA ASP A 347 -29.96 12.65 -17.86
C ASP A 347 -29.18 13.75 -18.57
N SER A 348 -28.08 13.34 -19.19
CA SER A 348 -27.33 14.11 -20.17
C SER A 348 -27.22 13.27 -21.44
N GLU A 349 -27.86 13.75 -22.50
CA GLU A 349 -27.90 13.04 -23.78
C GLU A 349 -26.81 13.51 -24.72
N THR A 350 -26.22 12.56 -25.43
CA THR A 350 -25.38 12.80 -26.62
C THR A 350 -25.95 12.01 -27.81
N GLU A 351 -25.36 12.23 -29.00
CA GLU A 351 -25.70 11.45 -30.19
C GLU A 351 -25.40 9.95 -30.02
N VAL A 352 -24.46 9.59 -29.15
CA VAL A 352 -23.90 8.22 -29.07
C VAL A 352 -24.37 7.47 -27.82
N TYR A 353 -24.61 8.18 -26.71
CA TYR A 353 -25.01 7.59 -25.44
C TYR A 353 -25.88 8.54 -24.62
N THR A 354 -26.61 7.98 -23.66
CA THR A 354 -27.25 8.72 -22.58
C THR A 354 -26.49 8.47 -21.30
N ARG A 355 -26.01 9.52 -20.64
CA ARG A 355 -25.42 9.43 -19.30
C ARG A 355 -26.45 9.86 -18.27
N THR A 356 -26.66 9.05 -17.24
CA THR A 356 -27.57 9.38 -16.15
C THR A 356 -26.82 9.37 -14.84
N ASP A 357 -26.68 10.52 -14.18
CA ASP A 357 -26.11 10.59 -12.85
C ASP A 357 -27.14 10.06 -11.84
N LYS A 358 -26.72 9.13 -10.97
CA LYS A 358 -27.60 8.40 -10.04
C LYS A 358 -27.36 8.74 -8.58
N PHE A 359 -26.11 9.04 -8.24
CA PHE A 359 -25.76 9.39 -6.87
C PHE A 359 -24.49 10.23 -6.84
N ALA A 360 -24.46 11.18 -5.92
CA ALA A 360 -23.25 11.88 -5.55
C ALA A 360 -23.15 12.02 -4.04
N ALA A 361 -21.97 11.80 -3.47
CA ALA A 361 -21.69 12.12 -2.08
C ALA A 361 -20.49 13.06 -1.98
N SER A 362 -20.52 14.00 -1.05
CA SER A 362 -19.36 14.83 -0.72
C SER A 362 -19.36 15.22 0.73
N LYS A 363 -18.18 15.45 1.30
CA LYS A 363 -18.00 15.99 2.66
C LYS A 363 -17.81 17.51 2.58
N PRO A 364 -18.59 18.31 3.32
CA PRO A 364 -18.39 19.76 3.36
C PRO A 364 -16.95 20.11 3.75
N GLY A 365 -16.31 21.00 2.99
CA GLY A 365 -14.93 21.43 3.22
C GLY A 365 -13.85 20.56 2.58
N THR A 366 -14.21 19.42 1.96
CA THR A 366 -13.25 18.63 1.16
C THR A 366 -13.50 18.81 -0.33
N ARG A 367 -12.49 18.48 -1.14
CA ARG A 367 -12.67 18.36 -2.61
C ARG A 367 -13.17 16.98 -3.01
N LEU A 368 -13.33 16.04 -2.09
CA LEU A 368 -13.65 14.66 -2.46
C LEU A 368 -15.13 14.50 -2.77
N ALA A 369 -15.41 13.77 -3.84
CA ALA A 369 -16.75 13.38 -4.22
C ALA A 369 -16.79 11.92 -4.66
N VAL A 370 -17.77 11.18 -4.16
CA VAL A 370 -18.16 9.89 -4.73
C VAL A 370 -19.22 10.18 -5.78
N THR A 371 -19.09 9.63 -6.99
CA THR A 371 -20.14 9.73 -8.01
C THR A 371 -20.49 8.37 -8.58
N LEU A 372 -21.78 8.15 -8.83
CA LEU A 372 -22.31 6.95 -9.49
C LEU A 372 -23.16 7.41 -10.67
N HIS A 373 -22.86 6.94 -11.87
CA HIS A 373 -23.62 7.26 -13.07
C HIS A 373 -23.68 6.08 -14.05
N PHE A 374 -24.69 6.08 -14.91
CA PHE A 374 -24.80 5.16 -16.04
C PHE A 374 -24.30 5.80 -17.33
N ILE A 375 -23.86 4.95 -18.26
CA ILE A 375 -23.75 5.26 -19.68
C ILE A 375 -24.53 4.16 -20.44
N ASP A 376 -25.61 4.56 -21.09
CA ASP A 376 -26.44 3.74 -21.97
C ASP A 376 -26.01 3.97 -23.42
N ILE A 377 -25.36 2.98 -24.03
CA ILE A 377 -24.89 3.08 -25.42
C ILE A 377 -26.04 2.70 -26.35
N LYS A 378 -26.64 3.71 -27.01
CA LYS A 378 -27.85 3.58 -27.86
C LYS A 378 -27.75 2.50 -28.94
N LYS A 379 -26.53 2.08 -29.32
CA LYS A 379 -26.26 1.16 -30.45
C LYS A 379 -26.27 -0.32 -30.08
N ASP A 380 -25.86 -0.70 -28.87
CA ASP A 380 -25.72 -2.12 -28.48
C ASP A 380 -26.65 -2.54 -27.35
N GLY A 381 -27.44 -1.60 -26.80
CA GLY A 381 -28.40 -1.85 -25.72
C GLY A 381 -27.74 -2.19 -24.38
N ARG A 382 -26.42 -2.01 -24.26
CA ARG A 382 -25.67 -2.30 -23.03
C ARG A 382 -25.62 -1.05 -22.16
N VAL A 383 -25.82 -1.28 -20.87
CA VAL A 383 -25.66 -0.25 -19.84
C VAL A 383 -24.38 -0.50 -19.07
N THR A 384 -23.60 0.58 -18.91
CA THR A 384 -22.38 0.60 -18.12
C THR A 384 -22.56 1.48 -16.89
N ILE A 385 -22.36 0.94 -15.69
CA ILE A 385 -22.32 1.74 -14.45
C ILE A 385 -20.87 2.17 -14.19
N HIS A 386 -20.69 3.43 -13.87
CA HIS A 386 -19.43 4.00 -13.38
C HIS A 386 -19.64 4.47 -11.93
N LEU A 387 -18.91 3.88 -10.99
CA LEU A 387 -18.76 4.38 -9.63
C LEU A 387 -17.35 4.95 -9.53
N SER A 388 -17.17 6.18 -9.05
CA SER A 388 -15.87 6.83 -8.94
C SER A 388 -15.70 7.63 -7.66
N VAL A 389 -14.45 7.83 -7.27
CA VAL A 389 -14.05 8.80 -6.23
C VAL A 389 -13.14 9.83 -6.88
N ASP A 390 -13.57 11.08 -6.87
CA ASP A 390 -12.95 12.20 -7.59
C ASP A 390 -12.61 13.35 -6.64
N ASN A 391 -11.63 14.17 -7.05
CA ASN A 391 -11.49 15.52 -6.50
C ASN A 391 -12.29 16.49 -7.39
N LYS A 392 -13.33 17.10 -6.85
CA LYS A 392 -14.06 18.25 -7.41
C LYS A 392 -13.16 19.45 -7.67
#